data_AF-A0A803MWL3-F1
#
_entry.id   AF-A0A803MWL3-F1
#
_cell.length_a   1.000
_cell.length_b   1.000
_cell.length_c   1.000
_cell.angle_alpha   90.00
_cell.angle_beta   90.00
_cell.angle_gamma   90.00
#
_symmetry.space_group_name_H-M   'P 1'
#
loop_
_entity.id
_entity.type
_entity.pdbx_description
1 polymer ?
#
loop_
_entity_poly.entity_id
_entity_poly.type
_entity_poly.pdbx_seq_one_letter_code
_entity_poly.pdbx_strand_id
1 'polypeptide(L)'
;MAGVLCKCTPKRNSNGFNELLFGIRKGRNGFRTQRNVSTIVLPPLLKKKFFKWKSVMGKNSPVFSMDARERSKSLILKSSKQKRVPVFVMMPADSFSIDTLGAIRIKRLKALTASLKALKVAGVHGIAVEVWWGVVEHTSPYSYDWSLYEELFKLVSEAGLKLHIALCFHSNAHLSSRQIGSVSLPLWIQKIGAIDRDIFYRDRNGNFCDDYLTLGVDELPLFCGRTALQCYEDFIFSFLDKFDLLIGHVIEEISVGLGPAGELRYPAHPSADGRWRFPGIGEFQCYDKYMMEDLKIAASQEGKPQWGENGPQDVGSYNSSPSGVPFFEAGHKSFLSDYGHFFLEWYSGKLIHHADAILGKVADMLKKYQQDDKTSVLLVAKIGAIYWWYHTLAHAAELTAGYYNTAQRDGYDPLALVLFRHGAALHLSCLEMTDRDTPPGYFCSPEGLLQQLQAVSKRRTISLTGRNCSDRCDKGVAAK
;
A
#
# COMPACT_ATOMS: atom_id res chain seq x y z
N MET A 1 -47.21 -20.66 11.23
CA MET A 1 -48.41 -19.82 11.36
C MET A 1 -48.31 -19.01 12.64
N ALA A 2 -48.56 -17.70 12.53
CA ALA A 2 -48.89 -16.67 13.53
C ALA A 2 -48.60 -16.96 15.03
N GLY A 3 -48.09 -16.03 15.82
CA GLY A 3 -48.00 -14.60 15.65
C GLY A 3 -47.67 -13.95 17.00
N VAL A 4 -47.07 -12.77 16.90
CA VAL A 4 -46.64 -11.87 17.96
C VAL A 4 -47.82 -11.39 18.83
N LEU A 5 -47.60 -11.22 20.14
CA LEU A 5 -48.36 -10.25 20.93
C LEU A 5 -47.50 -9.62 22.04
N CYS A 6 -47.36 -8.31 21.90
CA CYS A 6 -46.76 -7.35 22.80
C CYS A 6 -47.68 -7.08 24.00
N LYS A 7 -47.12 -6.81 25.20
CA LYS A 7 -47.45 -5.62 26.02
C LYS A 7 -46.74 -5.58 27.38
N CYS A 8 -46.17 -4.39 27.62
CA CYS A 8 -46.18 -3.58 28.84
C CYS A 8 -45.45 -4.01 30.11
N THR A 9 -44.60 -3.08 30.54
CA THR A 9 -43.93 -2.89 31.84
C THR A 9 -44.89 -2.74 33.02
N PRO A 10 -44.37 -2.97 34.25
CA PRO A 10 -44.40 -1.88 35.23
C PRO A 10 -43.11 -1.72 36.06
N LYS A 11 -42.91 -0.49 36.56
CA LYS A 11 -41.91 -0.09 37.59
C LYS A 11 -42.39 -0.51 39.00
N ARG A 12 -41.46 -0.93 39.88
CA ARG A 12 -41.15 -0.24 41.17
C ARG A 12 -40.09 -0.97 42.04
N ASN A 13 -39.23 -0.13 42.63
CA ASN A 13 -38.65 -0.15 43.98
C ASN A 13 -37.48 -1.08 44.40
N SER A 14 -36.30 -0.42 44.48
CA SER A 14 -35.54 -0.06 45.70
C SER A 14 -34.77 -1.08 46.55
N ASN A 15 -33.49 -0.71 46.76
CA ASN A 15 -32.60 -0.83 47.93
C ASN A 15 -31.59 -1.99 48.01
N GLY A 16 -30.32 -1.61 48.21
CA GLY A 16 -29.24 -2.50 48.63
C GLY A 16 -27.80 -1.99 48.45
N PHE A 17 -27.42 -0.96 49.20
CA PHE A 17 -26.08 -0.58 49.73
C PHE A 17 -24.81 -1.38 49.32
N ASN A 18 -23.73 -0.66 48.94
CA ASN A 18 -22.56 -0.38 49.80
C ASN A 18 -21.46 0.46 49.09
N GLU A 19 -21.24 1.68 49.60
CA GLU A 19 -19.98 2.43 49.49
C GLU A 19 -19.11 2.14 50.72
N LEU A 20 -17.78 2.13 50.54
CA LEU A 20 -16.83 2.26 51.65
C LEU A 20 -15.68 3.17 51.22
N LEU A 21 -15.71 4.38 51.77
CA LEU A 21 -14.68 5.40 51.75
C LEU A 21 -14.12 5.51 53.17
N PHE A 22 -12.80 5.58 53.33
CA PHE A 22 -12.17 6.03 54.57
C PHE A 22 -11.15 7.12 54.23
N GLY A 23 -11.41 8.33 54.73
CA GLY A 23 -10.43 9.41 54.86
C GLY A 23 -10.06 9.62 56.34
N ILE A 24 -9.22 10.65 56.59
CA ILE A 24 -8.80 11.34 57.85
C ILE A 24 -7.27 11.59 57.72
N ARG A 25 -6.64 12.76 57.95
CA ARG A 25 -6.97 14.05 58.62
C ARG A 25 -6.00 15.16 58.17
N LYS A 26 -6.39 16.42 58.42
CA LYS A 26 -5.65 17.69 58.22
C LYS A 26 -4.50 17.92 59.23
N GLY A 27 -3.49 18.69 58.81
CA GLY A 27 -2.58 19.48 59.68
C GLY A 27 -2.04 20.72 58.94
N ARG A 28 -2.15 21.90 59.56
CA ARG A 28 -1.63 23.20 59.11
C ARG A 28 -0.12 23.31 59.38
N ASN A 29 0.64 23.94 58.48
CA ASN A 29 1.59 25.02 58.78
C ASN A 29 2.16 25.59 57.47
N GLY A 30 2.22 26.92 57.39
CA GLY A 30 2.72 27.63 56.22
C GLY A 30 4.23 27.80 56.24
N PHE A 31 4.82 27.90 55.05
CA PHE A 31 6.06 28.62 54.81
C PHE A 31 6.02 29.22 53.40
N ARG A 32 6.29 30.53 53.33
CA ARG A 32 6.62 31.28 52.11
C ARG A 32 7.89 30.68 51.48
N THR A 33 7.98 30.63 50.15
CA THR A 33 9.14 31.15 49.40
C THR A 33 8.93 31.07 47.87
N GLN A 34 9.10 32.23 47.24
CA GLN A 34 9.65 32.53 45.91
C GLN A 34 9.31 31.63 44.71
N ARG A 35 8.51 32.20 43.79
CA ARG A 35 8.43 31.79 42.38
C ARG A 35 9.66 32.33 41.64
N ASN A 36 10.57 31.44 41.26
CA ASN A 36 11.53 31.70 40.19
C ASN A 36 10.94 31.21 38.87
N VAL A 37 10.83 32.12 37.92
CA VAL A 37 10.49 31.87 36.52
C VAL A 37 11.78 31.44 35.83
N SER A 38 11.84 30.21 35.34
CA SER A 38 12.92 29.73 34.49
C SER A 38 12.36 29.45 33.11
N THR A 39 12.57 30.43 32.23
CA THR A 39 12.47 30.31 30.78
C THR A 39 13.37 29.17 30.30
N ILE A 40 12.78 28.09 29.79
CA ILE A 40 13.53 27.04 29.10
C ILE A 40 13.58 27.39 27.61
N VAL A 41 14.77 27.77 27.17
CA VAL A 41 15.15 28.06 25.79
C VAL A 41 15.34 26.73 25.06
N LEU A 42 14.58 26.52 23.97
CA LEU A 42 14.79 25.43 23.02
C LEU A 42 15.97 25.79 22.09
N PRO A 43 16.97 24.89 21.88
CA PRO A 43 18.03 25.12 20.91
C PRO A 43 17.53 24.82 19.47
N PRO A 44 18.07 25.52 18.44
CA PRO A 44 17.56 25.42 17.08
C PRO A 44 18.01 24.14 16.36
N LEU A 45 17.05 23.57 15.63
CA LEU A 45 17.13 22.38 14.79
C LEU A 45 18.24 22.45 13.73
N LEU A 46 18.92 21.31 13.58
CA LEU A 46 19.89 20.99 12.53
C LEU A 46 19.27 21.14 11.13
N LYS A 47 20.04 21.78 10.25
CA LYS A 47 19.75 22.04 8.84
C LYS A 47 19.49 20.74 8.07
N LYS A 48 18.24 20.51 7.66
CA LYS A 48 17.88 19.54 6.60
C LYS A 48 18.44 20.05 5.26
N LYS A 49 19.38 19.31 4.66
CA LYS A 49 19.81 19.52 3.27
C LYS A 49 18.84 18.75 2.37
N PHE A 50 18.09 19.46 1.53
CA PHE A 50 17.39 18.87 0.39
C PHE A 50 17.89 19.46 -0.91
N PHE A 51 18.12 18.55 -1.86
CA PHE A 51 18.57 18.83 -3.22
C PHE A 51 17.42 19.44 -4.01
N LYS A 52 17.63 20.65 -4.55
CA LYS A 52 16.74 21.28 -5.54
C LYS A 52 16.99 20.63 -6.91
N TRP A 53 15.97 20.04 -7.50
CA TRP A 53 15.96 19.70 -8.92
C TRP A 53 15.71 21.00 -9.71
N LYS A 54 16.65 21.41 -10.57
CA LYS A 54 16.43 22.50 -11.53
C LYS A 54 16.28 21.90 -12.93
N SER A 55 15.17 22.26 -13.58
CA SER A 55 14.94 22.14 -15.01
C SER A 55 15.87 23.08 -15.78
N VAL A 56 16.51 22.58 -16.84
CA VAL A 56 17.14 23.40 -17.88
C VAL A 56 16.91 22.76 -19.23
N MET A 57 16.14 23.44 -20.09
CA MET A 57 16.07 23.19 -21.52
C MET A 57 16.95 24.19 -22.28
N GLY A 58 17.87 23.66 -23.10
CA GLY A 58 18.20 24.13 -24.46
C GLY A 58 19.28 25.22 -24.67
N LYS A 59 20.44 24.84 -25.27
CA LYS A 59 20.73 24.90 -26.72
C LYS A 59 22.23 24.66 -27.07
N ASN A 60 22.44 23.81 -28.09
CA ASN A 60 23.44 23.79 -29.19
C ASN A 60 24.97 23.54 -28.97
N SER A 61 25.38 22.29 -29.27
CA SER A 61 26.46 21.79 -30.20
C SER A 61 27.95 22.18 -29.98
N PRO A 62 28.98 21.42 -30.50
CA PRO A 62 28.94 20.40 -31.59
C PRO A 62 29.74 19.07 -31.38
N VAL A 63 29.37 18.11 -32.24
CA VAL A 63 30.15 17.04 -32.92
C VAL A 63 31.54 16.67 -32.38
N PHE A 64 31.70 15.40 -31.99
CA PHE A 64 32.94 14.64 -32.22
C PHE A 64 32.63 13.23 -32.71
N SER A 65 33.17 12.95 -33.89
CA SER A 65 33.23 11.66 -34.58
C SER A 65 34.47 10.91 -34.11
N MET A 66 34.35 9.63 -33.75
CA MET A 66 35.45 8.67 -33.84
C MET A 66 34.93 7.30 -34.25
N ASP A 67 35.29 6.93 -35.49
CA ASP A 67 35.37 5.57 -36.00
C ASP A 67 36.28 4.71 -35.12
N ALA A 68 35.82 3.50 -34.78
CA ALA A 68 36.70 2.39 -34.44
C ALA A 68 36.05 1.10 -34.94
N ARG A 69 36.40 0.77 -36.18
CA ARG A 69 36.09 -0.50 -36.84
C ARG A 69 37.19 -1.48 -36.49
N GLU A 70 36.93 -2.47 -35.64
CA GLU A 70 37.81 -3.63 -35.55
C GLU A 70 37.04 -4.95 -35.34
N ARG A 71 37.62 -6.00 -35.93
CA ARG A 71 36.96 -7.19 -36.46
C ARG A 71 36.83 -8.33 -35.44
N SER A 72 35.66 -8.97 -35.49
CA SER A 72 35.43 -10.42 -35.55
C SER A 72 36.08 -11.35 -34.51
N LYS A 73 35.22 -12.04 -33.72
CA LYS A 73 35.18 -13.51 -33.62
C LYS A 73 33.83 -13.93 -33.03
N SER A 74 33.00 -14.54 -33.88
CA SER A 74 31.74 -15.15 -33.51
C SER A 74 31.98 -16.40 -32.64
N LEU A 75 31.73 -16.29 -31.34
CA LEU A 75 31.45 -17.45 -30.50
C LEU A 75 29.96 -17.73 -30.62
N ILE A 76 29.60 -18.66 -31.50
CA ILE A 76 28.28 -19.29 -31.52
C ILE A 76 28.17 -20.11 -30.23
N LEU A 77 27.67 -19.48 -29.17
CA LEU A 77 27.18 -20.20 -28.00
C LEU A 77 25.69 -20.46 -28.20
N LYS A 78 25.38 -21.62 -28.79
CA LYS A 78 24.02 -22.18 -28.73
C LYS A 78 23.69 -22.45 -27.26
N SER A 79 22.80 -21.65 -26.68
CA SER A 79 22.01 -22.04 -25.52
C SER A 79 20.71 -21.26 -25.49
N SER A 80 19.76 -21.60 -26.37
CA SER A 80 18.35 -21.29 -26.14
C SER A 80 17.81 -22.26 -25.07
N LYS A 81 18.26 -22.14 -23.82
CA LYS A 81 17.46 -22.64 -22.71
C LYS A 81 16.25 -21.72 -22.63
N GLN A 82 15.08 -22.21 -23.03
CA GLN A 82 13.82 -21.55 -22.71
C GLN A 82 13.86 -21.22 -21.21
N LYS A 83 13.84 -19.93 -20.86
CA LYS A 83 13.76 -19.49 -19.47
C LYS A 83 12.42 -20.01 -18.93
N ARG A 84 12.45 -21.00 -18.05
CA ARG A 84 11.25 -21.46 -17.33
C ARG A 84 10.80 -20.32 -16.42
N VAL A 85 9.56 -19.88 -16.56
CA VAL A 85 8.94 -18.90 -15.66
C VAL A 85 8.39 -19.69 -14.45
N PRO A 86 8.82 -19.39 -13.22
CA PRO A 86 8.32 -20.09 -12.04
C PRO A 86 6.86 -19.71 -11.78
N VAL A 87 6.04 -20.71 -11.44
CA VAL A 87 4.62 -20.51 -11.13
C VAL A 87 4.43 -20.65 -9.62
N PHE A 88 3.73 -19.67 -9.05
CA PHE A 88 3.35 -19.64 -7.63
C PHE A 88 1.83 -19.66 -7.50
N VAL A 89 1.34 -20.30 -6.43
CA VAL A 89 -0.09 -20.36 -6.12
C VAL A 89 -0.36 -19.56 -4.85
N MET A 90 -1.32 -18.63 -4.90
CA MET A 90 -1.71 -17.83 -3.74
C MET A 90 -2.41 -18.71 -2.69
N MET A 91 -2.01 -18.55 -1.44
CA MET A 91 -2.68 -19.19 -0.31
C MET A 91 -4.11 -18.62 -0.13
N PRO A 92 -5.12 -19.44 0.20
CA PRO A 92 -6.47 -18.94 0.43
C PRO A 92 -6.53 -17.90 1.55
N ALA A 93 -7.23 -16.79 1.33
CA ALA A 93 -7.34 -15.70 2.31
C ALA A 93 -8.00 -16.12 3.64
N ASP A 94 -8.85 -17.16 3.62
CA ASP A 94 -9.55 -17.66 4.81
C ASP A 94 -8.77 -18.74 5.57
N SER A 95 -7.48 -18.92 5.27
CA SER A 95 -6.63 -19.98 5.86
C SER A 95 -6.38 -19.84 7.36
N PHE A 96 -6.67 -18.69 7.97
CA PHE A 96 -6.45 -18.46 9.40
C PHE A 96 -7.77 -18.36 10.19
N SER A 97 -7.77 -18.84 11.43
CA SER A 97 -8.86 -18.70 12.41
C SER A 97 -8.32 -18.16 13.72
N ILE A 98 -9.11 -17.34 14.41
CA ILE A 98 -8.87 -16.97 15.81
C ILE A 98 -9.56 -18.03 16.68
N ASP A 99 -8.82 -18.62 17.64
CA ASP A 99 -9.38 -19.54 18.62
C ASP A 99 -10.04 -18.80 19.79
N THR A 100 -10.67 -19.55 20.71
CA THR A 100 -11.40 -18.96 21.86
C THR A 100 -10.51 -18.18 22.83
N LEU A 101 -9.20 -18.38 22.77
CA LEU A 101 -8.21 -17.68 23.59
C LEU A 101 -7.60 -16.48 22.86
N GLY A 102 -8.05 -16.19 21.63
CA GLY A 102 -7.54 -15.10 20.81
C GLY A 102 -6.29 -15.46 20.02
N ALA A 103 -5.82 -16.71 20.05
CA ALA A 103 -4.65 -17.14 19.30
C ALA A 103 -5.02 -17.49 17.85
N ILE A 104 -4.20 -17.05 16.90
CA ILE A 104 -4.45 -17.27 15.48
C ILE A 104 -3.81 -18.59 15.06
N ARG A 105 -4.58 -19.44 14.38
CA ARG A 105 -4.19 -20.78 13.94
C ARG A 105 -4.50 -21.03 12.48
N ILE A 106 -3.76 -21.95 11.88
CA ILE A 106 -4.01 -22.44 10.52
C ILE A 106 -5.27 -23.32 10.52
N LYS A 107 -6.28 -22.94 9.72
CA LYS A 107 -7.47 -23.76 9.49
C LYS A 107 -7.11 -25.00 8.69
N ARG A 108 -7.74 -26.12 9.03
CA ARG A 108 -7.66 -27.38 8.25
C ARG A 108 -6.23 -27.80 7.92
N LEU A 109 -5.31 -27.73 8.89
CA LEU A 109 -3.88 -28.04 8.75
C LEU A 109 -3.59 -29.28 7.89
N LYS A 110 -4.28 -30.40 8.15
CA LYS A 110 -4.12 -31.65 7.37
C LYS A 110 -4.44 -31.48 5.89
N ALA A 111 -5.50 -30.74 5.55
CA ALA A 111 -5.90 -30.46 4.18
C ALA A 111 -4.91 -29.51 3.49
N LEU A 112 -4.40 -28.51 4.23
CA LEU A 112 -3.34 -27.64 3.73
C LEU A 112 -2.07 -28.45 3.39
N THR A 113 -1.61 -29.31 4.30
CA THR A 113 -0.45 -30.18 4.06
C THR A 113 -0.63 -31.08 2.85
N ALA A 114 -1.82 -31.67 2.67
CA ALA A 114 -2.13 -32.48 1.49
C ALA A 114 -2.09 -31.64 0.21
N SER A 115 -2.61 -30.40 0.25
CA SER A 115 -2.63 -29.48 -0.88
C SER A 115 -1.22 -29.05 -1.29
N LEU A 116 -0.34 -28.74 -0.32
CA LEU A 116 1.07 -28.40 -0.59
C LEU A 116 1.80 -29.55 -1.31
N LYS A 117 1.58 -30.80 -0.87
CA LYS A 117 2.15 -31.98 -1.56
C LYS A 117 1.61 -32.12 -2.98
N ALA A 118 0.31 -31.91 -3.18
CA ALA A 118 -0.30 -31.96 -4.51
C ALA A 118 0.27 -30.88 -5.45
N LEU A 119 0.45 -29.64 -4.97
CA LEU A 119 1.08 -28.56 -5.72
C LEU A 119 2.52 -28.93 -6.13
N LYS A 120 3.29 -29.52 -5.21
CA LYS A 120 4.65 -29.98 -5.52
C LYS A 120 4.68 -31.04 -6.61
N VAL A 121 3.79 -32.03 -6.54
CA VAL A 121 3.64 -33.08 -7.56
C VAL A 121 3.23 -32.49 -8.91
N ALA A 122 2.38 -31.46 -8.92
CA ALA A 122 1.96 -30.74 -10.13
C ALA A 122 3.08 -29.87 -10.75
N GLY A 123 4.25 -29.76 -10.11
CA GLY A 123 5.38 -28.99 -10.62
C GLY A 123 5.31 -27.49 -10.32
N VAL A 124 4.43 -27.07 -9.40
CA VAL A 124 4.39 -25.69 -8.90
C VAL A 124 5.69 -25.38 -8.17
N HIS A 125 6.25 -24.19 -8.40
CA HIS A 125 7.54 -23.80 -7.83
C HIS A 125 7.42 -23.38 -6.37
N GLY A 126 6.35 -22.67 -6.01
CA GLY A 126 6.10 -22.23 -4.65
C GLY A 126 4.68 -21.74 -4.40
N ILE A 127 4.46 -21.15 -3.24
CA ILE A 127 3.20 -20.47 -2.90
C ILE A 127 3.46 -19.01 -2.53
N ALA A 128 2.44 -18.18 -2.71
CA ALA A 128 2.42 -16.82 -2.19
C ALA A 128 1.63 -16.77 -0.88
N VAL A 129 2.17 -16.10 0.14
CA VAL A 129 1.58 -15.99 1.48
C VAL A 129 1.53 -14.53 1.91
N GLU A 130 0.37 -14.12 2.41
CA GLU A 130 0.17 -12.82 3.04
C GLU A 130 0.54 -12.88 4.52
N VAL A 131 1.48 -12.04 4.93
CA VAL A 131 1.95 -11.90 6.31
C VAL A 131 1.38 -10.61 6.89
N TRP A 132 0.34 -10.77 7.71
CA TRP A 132 -0.49 -9.66 8.16
C TRP A 132 0.04 -8.95 9.41
N TRP A 133 0.14 -7.62 9.32
CA TRP A 133 0.56 -6.78 10.45
C TRP A 133 -0.37 -6.92 11.66
N GLY A 134 -1.70 -6.89 11.43
CA GLY A 134 -2.69 -7.04 12.49
C GLY A 134 -2.77 -8.42 13.14
N VAL A 135 -2.14 -9.43 12.53
CA VAL A 135 -2.00 -10.79 13.12
C VAL A 135 -0.75 -10.84 14.00
N VAL A 136 0.38 -10.37 13.47
CA VAL A 136 1.68 -10.54 14.12
C VAL A 136 1.90 -9.54 15.25
N GLU A 137 1.53 -8.27 15.08
CA GLU A 137 1.70 -7.22 16.11
C GLU A 137 0.34 -6.84 16.73
N HIS A 138 -0.52 -7.84 16.94
CA HIS A 138 -1.96 -7.66 17.18
C HIS A 138 -2.29 -6.75 18.38
N THR A 139 -1.73 -7.02 19.56
CA THR A 139 -2.22 -6.51 20.84
C THR A 139 -1.51 -5.25 21.33
N SER A 140 -0.19 -5.16 21.14
CA SER A 140 0.63 -4.05 21.62
C SER A 140 1.84 -3.78 20.72
N PRO A 141 2.33 -2.52 20.68
CA PRO A 141 3.56 -2.17 19.98
C PRO A 141 4.75 -3.06 20.36
N TYR A 142 5.57 -3.43 19.38
CA TYR A 142 6.78 -4.26 19.50
C TYR A 142 6.56 -5.71 19.96
N SER A 143 5.32 -6.15 20.14
CA SER A 143 5.00 -7.53 20.52
C SER A 143 4.66 -8.33 19.27
N TYR A 144 5.69 -8.90 18.64
CA TYR A 144 5.56 -9.70 17.41
C TYR A 144 5.39 -11.19 17.73
N ASP A 145 4.25 -11.76 17.37
CA ASP A 145 4.01 -13.20 17.41
C ASP A 145 4.11 -13.81 16.01
N TRP A 146 5.24 -14.49 15.77
CA TRP A 146 5.54 -15.15 14.50
C TRP A 146 5.15 -16.62 14.46
N SER A 147 4.61 -17.18 15.55
CA SER A 147 4.41 -18.63 15.72
C SER A 147 3.57 -19.26 14.61
N LEU A 148 2.52 -18.56 14.16
CA LEU A 148 1.68 -18.95 13.04
C LEU A 148 2.48 -19.13 11.75
N TYR A 149 3.31 -18.14 11.41
CA TYR A 149 4.09 -18.14 10.18
C TYR A 149 5.29 -19.08 10.26
N GLU A 150 5.86 -19.31 11.44
CA GLU A 150 6.86 -20.35 11.66
C GLU A 150 6.32 -21.74 11.31
N GLU A 151 5.13 -22.09 11.83
CA GLU A 151 4.48 -23.37 11.52
C GLU A 151 4.21 -23.49 10.01
N LEU A 152 3.66 -22.43 9.40
CA LEU A 152 3.34 -22.41 7.98
C LEU A 152 4.59 -22.55 7.09
N PHE A 153 5.63 -21.74 7.34
CA PHE A 153 6.83 -21.74 6.51
C PHE A 153 7.61 -23.04 6.65
N LYS A 154 7.59 -23.66 7.85
CA LYS A 154 8.12 -25.00 8.05
C LYS A 154 7.41 -26.01 7.16
N LEU A 155 6.08 -26.03 7.13
CA LEU A 155 5.30 -26.95 6.29
C LEU A 155 5.58 -26.77 4.79
N VAL A 156 5.71 -25.53 4.34
CA VAL A 156 6.01 -25.20 2.94
C VAL A 156 7.42 -25.66 2.57
N SER A 157 8.40 -25.39 3.44
CA SER A 157 9.79 -25.82 3.27
C SER A 157 9.90 -27.36 3.24
N GLU A 158 9.24 -28.06 4.16
CA GLU A 158 9.20 -29.53 4.20
C GLU A 158 8.51 -30.15 2.98
N ALA A 159 7.56 -29.45 2.37
CA ALA A 159 6.96 -29.84 1.10
C ALA A 159 7.88 -29.60 -0.11
N GLY A 160 9.03 -28.95 0.08
CA GLY A 160 9.99 -28.62 -0.97
C GLY A 160 9.50 -27.51 -1.92
N LEU A 161 8.63 -26.62 -1.44
CA LEU A 161 8.09 -25.46 -2.17
C LEU A 161 8.80 -24.17 -1.75
N LYS A 162 8.83 -23.19 -2.63
CA LYS A 162 9.34 -21.83 -2.36
C LYS A 162 8.24 -20.90 -1.86
N LEU A 163 8.65 -19.75 -1.34
CA LEU A 163 7.77 -18.73 -0.76
C LEU A 163 7.94 -17.39 -1.45
N HIS A 164 6.82 -16.82 -1.88
CA HIS A 164 6.65 -15.39 -2.10
C HIS A 164 5.89 -14.82 -0.90
N ILE A 165 6.45 -13.81 -0.25
CA ILE A 165 5.86 -13.22 0.95
C ILE A 165 5.33 -11.82 0.65
N ALA A 166 4.08 -11.54 1.01
CA ALA A 166 3.52 -10.19 0.99
C ALA A 166 3.38 -9.66 2.42
N LEU A 167 4.18 -8.67 2.81
CA LEU A 167 4.08 -8.00 4.10
C LEU A 167 2.89 -7.02 4.07
N CYS A 168 1.81 -7.40 4.74
CA CYS A 168 0.51 -6.76 4.63
C CYS A 168 0.29 -5.77 5.78
N PHE A 169 0.64 -4.51 5.55
CA PHE A 169 0.37 -3.36 6.42
C PHE A 169 -1.04 -2.78 6.27
N HIS A 170 -1.94 -3.53 5.62
CA HIS A 170 -3.31 -3.14 5.34
C HIS A 170 -4.31 -4.09 6.00
N SER A 171 -5.56 -3.67 6.08
CA SER A 171 -6.71 -4.49 6.47
C SER A 171 -7.40 -5.06 5.24
N ASN A 172 -8.00 -6.23 5.40
CA ASN A 172 -8.99 -6.79 4.47
C ASN A 172 -10.36 -6.96 5.14
N ALA A 173 -10.57 -6.31 6.30
CA ALA A 173 -11.72 -6.53 7.16
C ALA A 173 -13.06 -6.30 6.44
N HIS A 174 -13.09 -5.26 5.59
CA HIS A 174 -14.29 -4.85 4.85
C HIS A 174 -14.65 -5.76 3.67
N LEU A 175 -13.72 -6.60 3.20
CA LEU A 175 -13.95 -7.48 2.04
C LEU A 175 -14.80 -8.70 2.35
N SER A 176 -15.04 -8.99 3.63
CA SER A 176 -15.85 -10.15 4.04
C SER A 176 -17.18 -9.71 4.65
N SER A 177 -18.28 -9.89 3.91
CA SER A 177 -19.65 -9.72 4.43
C SER A 177 -20.00 -10.72 5.55
N ARG A 178 -19.15 -11.72 5.77
CA ARG A 178 -19.32 -12.79 6.77
C ARG A 178 -18.27 -12.77 7.89
N GLN A 179 -17.33 -11.81 7.92
CA GLN A 179 -16.21 -11.74 8.89
C GLN A 179 -15.28 -12.99 8.94
N ILE A 180 -15.46 -13.96 8.04
CA ILE A 180 -14.64 -15.17 7.99
C ILE A 180 -13.35 -14.85 7.25
N GLY A 181 -12.20 -14.92 7.94
CA GLY A 181 -10.88 -14.65 7.34
C GLY A 181 -10.50 -13.17 7.27
N SER A 182 -11.25 -12.31 7.95
CA SER A 182 -11.06 -10.86 7.97
C SER A 182 -9.97 -10.46 8.98
N VAL A 183 -8.97 -9.72 8.55
CA VAL A 183 -7.85 -9.21 9.33
C VAL A 183 -7.90 -7.68 9.28
N SER A 184 -7.94 -7.08 10.46
CA SER A 184 -7.87 -5.63 10.64
C SER A 184 -6.43 -5.18 10.86
N LEU A 185 -6.17 -3.87 10.87
CA LEU A 185 -4.91 -3.33 11.42
C LEU A 185 -4.75 -3.70 12.90
N PRO A 186 -3.55 -3.62 13.50
CA PRO A 186 -3.36 -3.94 14.92
C PRO A 186 -4.36 -3.24 15.85
N LEU A 187 -4.77 -3.89 16.96
CA LEU A 187 -5.77 -3.34 17.87
C LEU A 187 -5.31 -2.02 18.50
N TRP A 188 -4.02 -1.90 18.77
CA TRP A 188 -3.48 -0.67 19.33
C TRP A 188 -3.50 0.49 18.32
N ILE A 189 -3.37 0.23 17.02
CA ILE A 189 -3.63 1.21 15.95
C ILE A 189 -5.11 1.58 15.90
N GLN A 190 -6.01 0.60 15.97
CA GLN A 190 -7.45 0.87 15.98
C GLN A 190 -7.88 1.74 17.17
N LYS A 191 -7.26 1.55 18.35
CA LYS A 191 -7.50 2.38 19.54
C LYS A 191 -7.05 3.83 19.32
N ILE A 192 -5.92 4.05 18.64
CA ILE A 192 -5.46 5.40 18.26
C ILE A 192 -6.45 6.00 17.26
N GLY A 193 -6.83 5.24 16.22
CA GLY A 193 -7.81 5.66 15.21
C GLY A 193 -9.20 5.97 15.78
N ALA A 194 -9.58 5.35 16.90
CA ALA A 194 -10.82 5.66 17.60
C ALA A 194 -10.82 7.05 18.24
N ILE A 195 -9.65 7.57 18.60
CA ILE A 195 -9.47 8.92 19.16
C ILE A 195 -9.21 9.92 18.04
N ASP A 196 -8.37 9.54 17.07
CA ASP A 196 -7.96 10.39 15.95
C ASP A 196 -8.19 9.70 14.62
N ARG A 197 -9.34 9.97 13.99
CA ARG A 197 -9.74 9.36 12.72
C ARG A 197 -8.93 9.87 11.52
N ASP A 198 -8.15 10.94 11.68
CA ASP A 198 -7.33 11.50 10.62
C ASP A 198 -6.02 10.73 10.40
N ILE A 199 -5.75 9.67 11.17
CA ILE A 199 -4.66 8.73 10.84
C ILE A 199 -4.98 7.84 9.63
N PHE A 200 -6.21 7.90 9.12
CA PHE A 200 -6.70 7.14 7.98
C PHE A 200 -7.00 8.08 6.81
N TYR A 201 -6.94 7.54 5.59
CA TYR A 201 -7.34 8.29 4.40
C TYR A 201 -8.78 8.76 4.50
N ARG A 202 -9.06 9.95 3.96
CA ARG A 202 -10.38 10.57 4.03
C ARG A 202 -10.75 11.23 2.70
N ASP A 203 -12.00 11.03 2.29
CA ASP A 203 -12.59 11.70 1.14
C ASP A 203 -13.15 13.08 1.52
N ARG A 204 -13.54 13.88 0.52
CA ARG A 204 -14.02 15.25 0.73
C ARG A 204 -15.30 15.32 1.58
N ASN A 205 -16.08 14.24 1.63
CA ASN A 205 -17.34 14.17 2.35
C ASN A 205 -17.14 13.71 3.81
N GLY A 206 -15.89 13.48 4.22
CA GLY A 206 -15.52 13.08 5.58
C GLY A 206 -15.55 11.57 5.82
N ASN A 207 -15.82 10.75 4.79
CA ASN A 207 -15.75 9.30 4.96
C ASN A 207 -14.28 8.88 5.01
N PHE A 208 -13.93 8.01 5.96
CA PHE A 208 -12.58 7.49 6.10
C PHE A 208 -12.46 6.07 5.56
N CYS A 209 -11.22 5.66 5.27
CA CYS A 209 -10.85 4.31 4.89
C CYS A 209 -9.78 3.81 5.88
N ASP A 210 -10.17 3.00 6.84
CA ASP A 210 -9.30 2.44 7.88
C ASP A 210 -8.57 1.15 7.44
N ASP A 211 -8.51 0.89 6.14
CA ASP A 211 -7.70 -0.21 5.59
C ASP A 211 -6.20 0.04 5.68
N TYR A 212 -5.74 1.27 5.76
CA TYR A 212 -4.33 1.63 5.77
C TYR A 212 -4.13 3.01 6.42
N LEU A 213 -2.94 3.25 7.00
CA LEU A 213 -2.60 4.56 7.56
C LEU A 213 -2.41 5.57 6.42
N THR A 214 -2.93 6.80 6.55
CA THR A 214 -2.67 7.84 5.55
C THR A 214 -1.17 8.11 5.45
N LEU A 215 -0.61 8.26 4.26
CA LEU A 215 0.79 8.67 4.11
C LEU A 215 1.07 10.06 4.71
N GLY A 216 0.03 10.82 5.06
CA GLY A 216 0.15 12.07 5.82
C GLY A 216 0.76 11.89 7.22
N VAL A 217 0.75 10.67 7.77
CA VAL A 217 1.31 10.35 9.09
C VAL A 217 2.64 9.58 9.03
N ASP A 218 3.22 9.41 7.84
CA ASP A 218 4.47 8.66 7.62
C ASP A 218 5.60 9.07 8.57
N GLU A 219 5.79 10.37 8.78
CA GLU A 219 6.88 10.95 9.59
C GLU A 219 6.41 11.50 10.94
N LEU A 220 5.15 11.28 11.33
CA LEU A 220 4.59 11.85 12.56
C LEU A 220 4.58 10.84 13.71
N PRO A 221 5.11 11.18 14.91
CA PRO A 221 5.30 10.23 16.01
C PRO A 221 4.00 9.95 16.80
N LEU A 222 2.93 9.53 16.11
CA LEU A 222 1.58 9.33 16.65
C LEU A 222 1.37 7.93 17.25
N PHE A 223 2.26 6.98 16.96
CA PHE A 223 2.07 5.56 17.19
C PHE A 223 2.87 5.09 18.41
N CYS A 224 2.44 5.55 19.59
CA CYS A 224 3.13 5.31 20.87
C CYS A 224 4.60 5.80 20.85
N GLY A 225 4.82 6.98 20.26
CA GLY A 225 6.14 7.59 20.10
C GLY A 225 6.86 7.21 18.79
N ARG A 226 6.34 6.25 18.02
CA ARG A 226 6.83 5.92 16.68
C ARG A 226 6.07 6.66 15.58
N THR A 227 6.75 6.84 14.45
CA THR A 227 6.15 7.20 13.15
C THR A 227 5.60 5.96 12.43
N ALA A 228 4.71 6.14 11.45
CA ALA A 228 4.21 4.99 10.67
C ALA A 228 5.36 4.27 9.94
N LEU A 229 6.31 5.03 9.37
CA LEU A 229 7.51 4.46 8.74
C LEU A 229 8.34 3.62 9.71
N GLN A 230 8.48 4.05 10.97
CA GLN A 230 9.17 3.25 11.99
C GLN A 230 8.39 1.99 12.36
N CYS A 231 7.06 2.03 12.43
CA CYS A 231 6.27 0.82 12.64
C CYS A 231 6.49 -0.22 11.52
N TYR A 232 6.52 0.23 10.25
CA TYR A 232 6.82 -0.66 9.13
C TYR A 232 8.26 -1.18 9.21
N GLU A 233 9.22 -0.30 9.49
CA GLU A 233 10.64 -0.65 9.61
C GLU A 233 10.88 -1.71 10.68
N ASP A 234 10.37 -1.50 11.90
CA ASP A 234 10.54 -2.43 13.02
C ASP A 234 9.91 -3.80 12.73
N PHE A 235 8.74 -3.81 12.08
CA PHE A 235 8.05 -5.02 11.69
C PHE A 235 8.86 -5.84 10.67
N ILE A 236 9.37 -5.17 9.62
CA ILE A 236 10.17 -5.80 8.56
C ILE A 236 11.49 -6.29 9.15
N PHE A 237 12.12 -5.51 10.01
CA PHE A 237 13.32 -5.93 10.73
C PHE A 237 13.06 -7.19 11.55
N SER A 238 11.98 -7.22 12.35
CA SER A 238 11.62 -8.40 13.14
C SER A 238 11.32 -9.62 12.26
N PHE A 239 10.68 -9.44 11.11
CA PHE A 239 10.46 -10.51 10.13
C PHE A 239 11.78 -11.08 9.61
N LEU A 240 12.68 -10.21 9.15
CA LEU A 240 13.96 -10.62 8.58
C LEU A 240 14.87 -11.28 9.61
N ASP A 241 14.88 -10.79 10.86
CA ASP A 241 15.61 -11.43 11.97
C ASP A 241 15.04 -12.81 12.28
N LYS A 242 13.71 -12.92 12.38
CA LYS A 242 13.02 -14.17 12.71
C LYS A 242 13.23 -15.27 11.66
N PHE A 243 13.21 -14.90 10.38
CA PHE A 243 13.26 -15.83 9.26
C PHE A 243 14.58 -15.77 8.48
N ASP A 244 15.65 -15.26 9.09
CA ASP A 244 16.95 -15.01 8.45
C ASP A 244 17.45 -16.20 7.61
N LEU A 245 17.38 -17.42 8.17
CA LEU A 245 17.81 -18.66 7.52
C LEU A 245 16.94 -19.08 6.32
N LEU A 246 15.74 -18.51 6.15
CA LEU A 246 14.85 -18.80 5.04
C LEU A 246 15.01 -17.82 3.89
N ILE A 247 15.54 -16.61 4.14
CA ILE A 247 15.67 -15.54 3.13
C ILE A 247 16.69 -15.94 2.06
N GLY A 248 16.30 -15.84 0.79
CA GLY A 248 17.12 -16.25 -0.35
C GLY A 248 17.24 -17.76 -0.54
N HIS A 249 16.69 -18.57 0.37
CA HIS A 249 16.71 -20.02 0.32
C HIS A 249 15.32 -20.60 0.06
N VAL A 250 14.37 -20.34 0.94
CA VAL A 250 12.97 -20.73 0.78
C VAL A 250 12.15 -19.52 0.34
N ILE A 251 12.40 -18.36 0.94
CA ILE A 251 11.77 -17.08 0.59
C ILE A 251 12.57 -16.46 -0.55
N GLU A 252 11.97 -16.44 -1.74
CA GLU A 252 12.58 -15.91 -2.97
C GLU A 252 12.09 -14.49 -3.30
N GLU A 253 10.95 -14.07 -2.74
CA GLU A 253 10.35 -12.77 -2.98
C GLU A 253 9.73 -12.18 -1.70
N ILE A 254 9.93 -10.88 -1.49
CA ILE A 254 9.26 -10.08 -0.47
C ILE A 254 8.60 -8.89 -1.16
N SER A 255 7.26 -8.94 -1.24
CA SER A 255 6.42 -7.80 -1.58
C SER A 255 6.09 -6.99 -0.34
N VAL A 256 6.29 -5.68 -0.41
CA VAL A 256 5.97 -4.76 0.68
C VAL A 256 4.64 -4.08 0.39
N GLY A 257 3.69 -4.15 1.31
CA GLY A 257 2.41 -3.45 1.19
C GLY A 257 2.60 -1.94 1.33
N LEU A 258 2.18 -1.19 0.32
CA LEU A 258 2.38 0.28 0.25
C LEU A 258 1.06 1.07 0.29
N GLY A 259 -0.01 0.42 0.72
CA GLY A 259 -1.35 1.00 0.72
C GLY A 259 -2.47 -0.03 0.84
N PRO A 260 -3.72 0.38 0.61
CA PRO A 260 -4.89 -0.49 0.61
C PRO A 260 -4.71 -1.68 -0.34
N ALA A 261 -5.10 -2.88 0.09
CA ALA A 261 -4.88 -4.15 -0.65
C ALA A 261 -3.40 -4.43 -1.00
N GLY A 262 -2.47 -3.83 -0.25
CA GLY A 262 -1.03 -3.90 -0.44
C GLY A 262 -0.52 -3.12 -1.66
N GLU A 263 -1.38 -2.36 -2.33
CA GLU A 263 -1.06 -1.63 -3.55
C GLU A 263 -0.60 -0.22 -3.24
N LEU A 264 0.42 0.26 -3.94
CA LEU A 264 0.81 1.67 -3.92
C LEU A 264 -0.23 2.51 -4.65
N ARG A 265 -1.27 2.93 -3.93
CA ARG A 265 -2.33 3.84 -4.38
C ARG A 265 -3.13 4.39 -3.21
N TYR A 266 -3.93 5.38 -3.50
CA TYR A 266 -5.00 5.81 -2.60
C TYR A 266 -6.23 4.88 -2.68
N PRO A 267 -7.08 4.83 -1.63
CA PRO A 267 -8.34 4.08 -1.62
C PRO A 267 -9.45 4.79 -2.41
N ALA A 268 -9.18 5.20 -3.66
CA ALA A 268 -10.09 6.01 -4.46
C ALA A 268 -11.36 5.28 -4.94
N HIS A 269 -11.37 3.95 -4.89
CA HIS A 269 -12.40 3.08 -5.45
C HIS A 269 -12.92 2.06 -4.42
N PRO A 270 -13.50 2.49 -3.27
CA PRO A 270 -13.98 1.60 -2.23
C PRO A 270 -15.22 0.81 -2.69
N SER A 271 -15.02 -0.42 -3.18
CA SER A 271 -16.11 -1.28 -3.64
C SER A 271 -16.84 -2.01 -2.52
N ALA A 272 -16.19 -2.21 -1.37
CA ALA A 272 -16.66 -3.07 -0.29
C ALA A 272 -17.89 -2.52 0.44
N ASP A 273 -17.98 -1.20 0.61
CA ASP A 273 -19.09 -0.52 1.29
C ASP A 273 -20.13 0.07 0.33
N GLY A 274 -19.97 -0.19 -0.97
CA GLY A 274 -20.90 0.23 -2.03
C GLY A 274 -20.81 1.71 -2.44
N ARG A 275 -19.89 2.50 -1.86
CA ARG A 275 -19.67 3.91 -2.27
C ARG A 275 -19.25 4.02 -3.73
N TRP A 276 -18.43 3.09 -4.19
CA TRP A 276 -17.96 3.02 -5.57
C TRP A 276 -18.44 1.76 -6.30
N ARG A 277 -18.76 1.92 -7.58
CA ARG A 277 -19.10 0.83 -8.50
C ARG A 277 -18.35 1.05 -9.80
N PHE A 278 -17.80 -0.03 -10.35
CA PHE A 278 -17.16 0.02 -11.66
C PHE A 278 -18.16 0.52 -12.73
N PRO A 279 -17.76 1.46 -13.61
CA PRO A 279 -16.42 2.03 -13.81
C PRO A 279 -16.26 3.46 -13.22
N GLY A 280 -16.85 3.81 -12.08
CA GLY A 280 -16.80 5.19 -11.58
C GLY A 280 -15.38 5.80 -11.51
N ILE A 281 -15.25 7.11 -11.69
CA ILE A 281 -13.94 7.82 -11.64
C ILE A 281 -13.23 7.77 -10.28
N GLY A 282 -13.93 7.41 -9.19
CA GLY A 282 -13.38 7.46 -7.84
C GLY A 282 -13.35 8.87 -7.25
N GLU A 283 -12.74 9.04 -6.08
CA GLU A 283 -12.55 10.34 -5.43
C GLU A 283 -11.15 10.48 -4.84
N PHE A 284 -10.61 11.70 -4.81
CA PHE A 284 -9.36 12.02 -4.12
C PHE A 284 -9.48 11.78 -2.61
N GLN A 285 -8.45 11.15 -2.02
CA GLN A 285 -8.45 10.65 -0.64
C GLN A 285 -7.47 11.40 0.29
N CYS A 286 -7.31 12.71 0.09
CA CYS A 286 -6.32 13.54 0.78
C CYS A 286 -6.91 14.50 1.83
N TYR A 287 -8.15 14.28 2.28
CA TYR A 287 -8.87 15.24 3.12
C TYR A 287 -8.71 14.99 4.62
N ASP A 288 -7.77 14.11 5.01
CA ASP A 288 -7.34 14.02 6.40
C ASP A 288 -6.55 15.26 6.79
N LYS A 289 -6.61 15.65 8.07
CA LYS A 289 -6.02 16.91 8.54
C LYS A 289 -4.52 17.02 8.27
N TYR A 290 -3.79 15.90 8.19
CA TYR A 290 -2.34 15.90 7.99
C TYR A 290 -1.99 16.20 6.53
N MET A 291 -2.66 15.52 5.61
CA MET A 291 -2.54 15.77 4.17
C MET A 291 -3.00 17.19 3.80
N MET A 292 -4.09 17.68 4.40
CA MET A 292 -4.57 19.04 4.17
C MET A 292 -3.59 20.11 4.66
N GLU A 293 -2.92 19.91 5.79
CA GLU A 293 -1.88 20.84 6.28
C GLU A 293 -0.65 20.80 5.36
N ASP A 294 -0.23 19.61 4.90
CA ASP A 294 0.87 19.47 3.93
C ASP A 294 0.57 20.16 2.60
N LEU A 295 -0.66 20.02 2.07
CA LEU A 295 -1.12 20.71 0.87
C LEU A 295 -1.05 22.24 1.03
N LYS A 296 -1.47 22.76 2.19
CA LYS A 296 -1.43 24.19 2.52
C LYS A 296 -0.01 24.73 2.55
N ILE A 297 0.93 23.95 3.10
CA ILE A 297 2.36 24.28 3.10
C ILE A 297 2.90 24.28 1.67
N ALA A 298 2.61 23.25 0.87
CA ALA A 298 3.04 23.15 -0.51
C ALA A 298 2.53 24.32 -1.37
N ALA A 299 1.26 24.69 -1.22
CA ALA A 299 0.65 25.81 -1.93
C ALA A 299 1.30 27.16 -1.56
N SER A 300 1.64 27.33 -0.29
CA SER A 300 2.33 28.53 0.19
C SER A 300 3.75 28.63 -0.37
N GLN A 301 4.45 27.50 -0.52
CA GLN A 301 5.79 27.45 -1.12
C GLN A 301 5.78 27.76 -2.61
N GLU A 302 4.70 27.41 -3.32
CA GLU A 302 4.49 27.76 -4.72
C GLU A 302 4.07 29.24 -4.92
N GLY A 303 3.95 30.01 -3.83
CA GLY A 303 3.50 31.41 -3.88
C GLY A 303 2.01 31.55 -4.23
N LYS A 304 1.23 30.47 -4.06
CA LYS A 304 -0.20 30.40 -4.35
C LYS A 304 -0.96 29.81 -3.14
N PRO A 305 -0.92 30.45 -1.96
CA PRO A 305 -1.53 29.91 -0.74
C PRO A 305 -3.01 29.53 -0.90
N GLN A 306 -3.75 30.25 -1.75
CA GLN A 306 -5.16 29.95 -2.07
C GLN A 306 -5.38 28.58 -2.71
N TRP A 307 -4.35 27.94 -3.27
CA TRP A 307 -4.43 26.58 -3.82
C TRP A 307 -4.47 25.49 -2.75
N GLY A 308 -4.05 25.81 -1.52
CA GLY A 308 -4.02 24.86 -0.41
C GLY A 308 -5.11 25.08 0.63
N GLU A 309 -6.07 25.99 0.38
CA GLU A 309 -7.21 26.20 1.28
C GLU A 309 -8.13 24.98 1.31
N ASN A 310 -8.29 24.30 0.18
CA ASN A 310 -9.06 23.07 0.04
C ASN A 310 -8.47 22.19 -1.07
N GLY A 311 -8.83 20.90 -1.10
CA GLY A 311 -8.64 20.07 -2.29
C GLY A 311 -9.52 20.53 -3.47
N PRO A 312 -9.38 19.91 -4.65
CA PRO A 312 -10.18 20.25 -5.81
C PRO A 312 -11.69 20.12 -5.53
N GLN A 313 -12.48 21.08 -6.02
CA GLN A 313 -13.92 21.17 -5.72
C GLN A 313 -14.78 20.53 -6.83
N ASP A 314 -14.44 20.77 -8.10
CA ASP A 314 -15.26 20.37 -9.25
C ASP A 314 -14.93 18.95 -9.78
N VAL A 315 -14.81 17.99 -8.85
CA VAL A 315 -14.28 16.63 -9.12
C VAL A 315 -15.35 15.53 -9.19
N GLY A 316 -16.63 15.89 -9.30
CA GLY A 316 -17.70 14.88 -9.41
C GLY A 316 -17.84 14.07 -8.14
N SER A 317 -18.14 12.78 -8.22
CA SER A 317 -18.24 11.84 -7.10
C SER A 317 -17.75 10.45 -7.53
N TYR A 318 -17.64 9.51 -6.60
CA TYR A 318 -17.14 8.14 -6.86
C TYR A 318 -17.65 7.51 -8.17
N ASN A 319 -18.95 7.61 -8.44
CA ASN A 319 -19.63 6.94 -9.57
C ASN A 319 -19.86 7.85 -10.79
N SER A 320 -19.26 9.04 -10.80
CA SER A 320 -19.37 9.94 -11.95
C SER A 320 -18.63 9.36 -13.16
N SER A 321 -19.08 9.75 -14.36
CA SER A 321 -18.28 9.65 -15.59
C SER A 321 -17.30 10.82 -15.63
N PRO A 322 -16.12 10.72 -16.27
CA PRO A 322 -15.26 11.87 -16.47
C PRO A 322 -15.93 12.97 -17.29
N SER A 323 -16.85 12.62 -18.21
CA SER A 323 -17.62 13.61 -18.96
C SER A 323 -18.65 14.31 -18.06
N GLY A 324 -18.70 15.64 -18.14
CA GLY A 324 -19.52 16.49 -17.30
C GLY A 324 -18.91 16.82 -15.93
N VAL A 325 -17.66 16.40 -15.68
CA VAL A 325 -16.94 16.76 -14.45
C VAL A 325 -15.84 17.78 -14.78
N PRO A 326 -15.99 19.06 -14.41
CA PRO A 326 -15.12 20.14 -14.89
C PRO A 326 -13.63 19.94 -14.60
N PHE A 327 -13.28 19.26 -13.50
CA PHE A 327 -11.88 18.98 -13.20
C PHE A 327 -11.23 18.01 -14.21
N PHE A 328 -11.98 17.04 -14.75
CA PHE A 328 -11.48 16.03 -15.68
C PHE A 328 -11.72 16.39 -17.17
N GLU A 329 -12.25 17.58 -17.43
CA GLU A 329 -12.46 18.14 -18.77
C GLU A 329 -11.52 19.33 -19.03
N ALA A 330 -11.51 19.89 -20.24
CA ALA A 330 -10.71 21.08 -20.54
C ALA A 330 -11.40 22.35 -19.99
N GLY A 331 -11.04 22.78 -18.77
CA GLY A 331 -11.64 23.93 -18.08
C GLY A 331 -10.66 24.75 -17.23
N HIS A 332 -11.12 25.88 -16.67
CA HIS A 332 -10.29 26.89 -15.98
C HIS A 332 -9.51 26.39 -14.75
N LYS A 333 -10.02 25.39 -14.01
CA LYS A 333 -9.36 24.70 -12.88
C LYS A 333 -9.23 23.19 -13.11
N SER A 334 -9.21 22.80 -14.38
CA SER A 334 -9.06 21.39 -14.77
C SER A 334 -7.69 20.82 -14.44
N PHE A 335 -7.55 19.51 -14.64
CA PHE A 335 -6.28 18.77 -14.62
C PHE A 335 -5.20 19.32 -15.56
N LEU A 336 -5.57 20.17 -16.53
CA LEU A 336 -4.66 20.87 -17.46
C LEU A 336 -4.32 22.30 -17.04
N SER A 337 -4.94 22.82 -15.98
CA SER A 337 -4.66 24.17 -15.48
C SER A 337 -3.43 24.17 -14.57
N ASP A 338 -2.81 25.33 -14.34
CA ASP A 338 -1.68 25.47 -13.41
C ASP A 338 -2.02 24.90 -12.01
N TYR A 339 -3.27 25.10 -11.55
CA TYR A 339 -3.75 24.52 -10.29
C TYR A 339 -3.85 22.99 -10.36
N GLY A 340 -4.39 22.45 -11.46
CA GLY A 340 -4.51 21.01 -11.68
C GLY A 340 -3.15 20.33 -11.71
N HIS A 341 -2.18 20.91 -12.43
CA HIS A 341 -0.79 20.47 -12.43
C HIS A 341 -0.19 20.48 -11.03
N PHE A 342 -0.28 21.60 -10.31
CA PHE A 342 0.20 21.70 -8.93
C PHE A 342 -0.41 20.62 -8.03
N PHE A 343 -1.73 20.47 -8.04
CA PHE A 343 -2.42 19.52 -7.16
C PHE A 343 -2.06 18.08 -7.50
N LEU A 344 -2.04 17.71 -8.79
CA LEU A 344 -1.74 16.34 -9.22
C LEU A 344 -0.26 15.99 -9.05
N GLU A 345 0.66 16.95 -9.22
CA GLU A 345 2.08 16.77 -8.89
C GLU A 345 2.28 16.57 -7.40
N TRP A 346 1.61 17.37 -6.55
CA TRP A 346 1.63 17.18 -5.10
C TRP A 346 1.06 15.81 -4.73
N TYR A 347 -0.16 15.49 -5.17
CA TYR A 347 -0.87 14.27 -4.77
C TYR A 347 -0.13 13.00 -5.20
N SER A 348 0.28 12.92 -6.48
CA SER A 348 1.09 11.78 -6.95
C SER A 348 2.49 11.78 -6.34
N GLY A 349 3.11 12.95 -6.14
CA GLY A 349 4.42 13.08 -5.52
C GLY A 349 4.46 12.56 -4.08
N LYS A 350 3.41 12.78 -3.29
CA LYS A 350 3.27 12.22 -1.94
C LYS A 350 3.25 10.68 -1.95
N LEU A 351 2.53 10.08 -2.90
CA LEU A 351 2.51 8.63 -3.09
C LEU A 351 3.89 8.08 -3.50
N ILE A 352 4.59 8.76 -4.40
CA ILE A 352 5.95 8.38 -4.81
C ILE A 352 6.95 8.50 -3.64
N HIS A 353 6.85 9.55 -2.82
CA HIS A 353 7.69 9.71 -1.64
C HIS A 353 7.45 8.61 -0.60
N HIS A 354 6.18 8.24 -0.36
CA HIS A 354 5.81 7.12 0.50
C HIS A 354 6.51 5.82 0.07
N ALA A 355 6.45 5.51 -1.24
CA ALA A 355 7.13 4.35 -1.80
C ALA A 355 8.66 4.43 -1.64
N ASP A 356 9.27 5.58 -1.96
CA ASP A 356 10.72 5.79 -1.88
C ASP A 356 11.24 5.61 -0.46
N ALA A 357 10.51 6.13 0.54
CA ALA A 357 10.88 6.03 1.95
C ALA A 357 10.82 4.59 2.48
N ILE A 358 9.73 3.85 2.19
CA ILE A 358 9.57 2.48 2.65
C ILE A 358 10.54 1.55 1.90
N LEU A 359 10.54 1.59 0.57
CA LEU A 359 11.38 0.69 -0.23
C LEU A 359 12.88 0.93 0.00
N GLY A 360 13.30 2.18 0.25
CA GLY A 360 14.69 2.49 0.60
C GLY A 360 15.13 1.78 1.89
N LYS A 361 14.30 1.83 2.95
CA LYS A 361 14.58 1.13 4.22
C LYS A 361 14.68 -0.38 4.01
N VAL A 362 13.75 -0.96 3.26
CA VAL A 362 13.75 -2.41 3.01
C VAL A 362 14.92 -2.84 2.15
N ALA A 363 15.22 -2.10 1.08
CA ALA A 363 16.38 -2.36 0.23
C ALA A 363 17.68 -2.32 1.03
N ASP A 364 17.84 -1.35 1.94
CA ASP A 364 18.99 -1.28 2.84
C ASP A 364 19.11 -2.50 3.75
N MET A 365 18.01 -2.98 4.33
CA MET A 365 18.00 -4.21 5.14
C MET A 365 18.32 -5.46 4.32
N LEU A 366 17.86 -5.52 3.07
CA LEU A 366 18.05 -6.69 2.20
C LEU A 366 19.45 -6.82 1.61
N LYS A 367 20.28 -5.77 1.66
CA LYS A 367 21.66 -5.79 1.15
C LYS A 367 22.50 -6.96 1.69
N LYS A 368 22.29 -7.38 2.94
CA LYS A 368 23.02 -8.52 3.52
C LYS A 368 22.75 -9.84 2.81
N TYR A 369 21.59 -9.99 2.17
CA TYR A 369 21.19 -11.20 1.44
C TYR A 369 21.52 -11.13 -0.05
N GLN A 370 22.21 -10.08 -0.52
CA GLN A 370 22.51 -9.87 -1.95
C GLN A 370 24.00 -10.06 -2.27
N GLN A 371 24.83 -10.43 -1.29
CA GLN A 371 26.29 -10.50 -1.43
C GLN A 371 26.79 -11.82 -2.03
N ASP A 372 25.99 -12.88 -2.00
CA ASP A 372 26.35 -14.19 -2.54
C ASP A 372 25.42 -14.58 -3.71
N ASP A 373 25.98 -14.96 -4.87
CA ASP A 373 25.23 -15.37 -6.08
C ASP A 373 24.26 -16.55 -5.86
N LYS A 374 24.31 -17.20 -4.69
CA LYS A 374 23.48 -18.35 -4.32
C LYS A 374 22.24 -18.01 -3.51
N THR A 375 22.18 -16.83 -2.90
CA THR A 375 21.09 -16.38 -2.05
C THR A 375 20.66 -15.03 -2.58
N SER A 376 19.50 -14.95 -3.21
CA SER A 376 18.94 -13.66 -3.61
C SER A 376 17.45 -13.68 -3.32
N VAL A 377 16.96 -12.57 -2.78
CA VAL A 377 15.55 -12.32 -2.53
C VAL A 377 15.13 -11.09 -3.32
N LEU A 378 14.02 -11.20 -4.04
CA LEU A 378 13.48 -10.12 -4.84
C LEU A 378 12.63 -9.20 -3.96
N LEU A 379 12.97 -7.91 -3.93
CA LEU A 379 12.09 -6.88 -3.36
C LEU A 379 11.03 -6.52 -4.40
N VAL A 380 9.76 -6.44 -3.98
CA VAL A 380 8.63 -6.18 -4.88
C VAL A 380 7.72 -5.10 -4.34
N ALA A 381 7.24 -4.25 -5.26
CA ALA A 381 6.19 -3.29 -5.01
C ALA A 381 5.00 -3.58 -5.93
N LYS A 382 3.81 -3.64 -5.35
CA LYS A 382 2.56 -3.88 -6.09
C LYS A 382 1.88 -2.55 -6.42
N ILE A 383 1.38 -2.40 -7.64
CA ILE A 383 0.49 -1.29 -8.02
C ILE A 383 -0.92 -1.76 -8.37
N GLY A 384 -1.89 -0.86 -8.28
CA GLY A 384 -3.24 -1.07 -8.76
C GLY A 384 -3.31 -0.98 -10.28
N ALA A 385 -3.97 -1.94 -10.91
CA ALA A 385 -4.24 -1.92 -12.35
C ALA A 385 -5.53 -1.12 -12.61
N ILE A 386 -5.39 0.18 -12.84
CA ILE A 386 -6.53 1.08 -13.08
C ILE A 386 -6.67 1.29 -14.59
N TYR A 387 -7.44 0.42 -15.23
CA TYR A 387 -7.54 0.36 -16.70
C TYR A 387 -8.78 1.05 -17.26
N TRP A 388 -9.76 1.46 -16.45
CA TRP A 388 -10.96 2.16 -16.91
C TRP A 388 -10.71 3.66 -17.06
N TRP A 389 -11.39 4.28 -18.02
CA TRP A 389 -11.13 5.65 -18.49
C TRP A 389 -9.72 5.90 -19.05
N TYR A 390 -8.91 4.86 -19.28
CA TYR A 390 -7.56 4.97 -19.83
C TYR A 390 -7.53 5.62 -21.23
N HIS A 391 -8.58 5.45 -22.04
CA HIS A 391 -8.68 6.12 -23.36
C HIS A 391 -9.29 7.53 -23.30
N THR A 392 -9.46 8.12 -22.12
CA THR A 392 -9.85 9.54 -21.97
C THR A 392 -8.61 10.44 -21.88
N LEU A 393 -8.73 11.75 -22.08
CA LEU A 393 -7.57 12.64 -21.94
C LEU A 393 -7.05 12.71 -20.50
N ALA A 394 -7.96 12.69 -19.53
CA ALA A 394 -7.63 12.87 -18.12
C ALA A 394 -7.19 11.60 -17.41
N HIS A 395 -7.58 10.41 -17.90
CA HIS A 395 -7.38 9.15 -17.17
C HIS A 395 -7.91 9.23 -15.73
N ALA A 396 -9.14 9.72 -15.57
CA ALA A 396 -9.65 10.21 -14.29
C ALA A 396 -9.51 9.23 -13.11
N ALA A 397 -9.70 7.92 -13.33
CA ALA A 397 -9.53 6.91 -12.28
C ALA A 397 -8.06 6.69 -11.88
N GLU A 398 -7.12 6.83 -12.81
CA GLU A 398 -5.69 6.80 -12.48
C GLU A 398 -5.32 8.02 -11.63
N LEU A 399 -5.82 9.22 -11.99
CA LEU A 399 -5.57 10.45 -11.24
C LEU A 399 -6.08 10.35 -9.80
N THR A 400 -7.31 9.90 -9.58
CA THR A 400 -7.88 9.76 -8.23
C THR A 400 -7.15 8.67 -7.42
N ALA A 401 -6.66 7.62 -8.06
CA ALA A 401 -5.81 6.61 -7.42
C ALA A 401 -4.39 7.10 -7.06
N GLY A 402 -3.99 8.28 -7.54
CA GLY A 402 -2.68 8.90 -7.30
C GLY A 402 -1.66 8.69 -8.41
N TYR A 403 -2.03 8.04 -9.51
CA TYR A 403 -1.18 7.92 -10.70
C TYR A 403 -1.44 9.14 -11.58
N TYR A 404 -0.50 10.07 -11.61
CA TYR A 404 -0.61 11.22 -12.51
C TYR A 404 -0.26 10.84 -13.97
N ASN A 405 -0.96 9.86 -14.49
CA ASN A 405 -0.90 9.42 -15.88
C ASN A 405 -1.99 10.17 -16.66
N THR A 406 -1.66 10.69 -17.83
CA THR A 406 -2.62 11.29 -18.76
C THR A 406 -2.24 10.94 -20.18
N ALA A 407 -3.07 11.29 -21.15
CA ALA A 407 -2.75 11.08 -22.56
C ALA A 407 -1.46 11.81 -23.02
N GLN A 408 -0.99 12.80 -22.25
CA GLN A 408 0.23 13.59 -22.55
C GLN A 408 1.36 13.38 -21.54
N ARG A 409 1.15 12.61 -20.46
CA ARG A 409 2.12 12.46 -19.37
C ARG A 409 2.21 11.00 -18.94
N ASP A 410 3.41 10.45 -18.99
CA ASP A 410 3.69 9.11 -18.43
C ASP A 410 3.73 9.19 -16.89
N GLY A 411 2.65 8.77 -16.25
CA GLY A 411 2.50 8.77 -14.79
C GLY A 411 3.32 7.71 -14.07
N TYR A 412 3.76 6.67 -14.79
CA TYR A 412 4.44 5.51 -14.22
C TYR A 412 5.97 5.63 -14.26
N ASP A 413 6.52 6.53 -15.08
CA ASP A 413 7.97 6.73 -15.16
C ASP A 413 8.62 7.15 -13.83
N PRO A 414 8.07 8.11 -13.05
CA PRO A 414 8.62 8.46 -11.74
C PRO A 414 8.60 7.29 -10.75
N LEU A 415 7.55 6.46 -10.79
CA LEU A 415 7.46 5.25 -9.98
C LEU A 415 8.55 4.26 -10.36
N ALA A 416 8.69 3.96 -11.65
CA ALA A 416 9.70 3.01 -12.12
C ALA A 416 11.13 3.49 -11.81
N LEU A 417 11.37 4.80 -11.74
CA LEU A 417 12.63 5.35 -11.27
C LEU A 417 12.88 5.05 -9.78
N VAL A 418 11.87 5.15 -8.92
CA VAL A 418 11.98 4.76 -7.50
C VAL A 418 12.24 3.26 -7.37
N LEU A 419 11.52 2.43 -8.12
CA LEU A 419 11.74 0.98 -8.12
C LEU A 419 13.16 0.61 -8.57
N PHE A 420 13.63 1.23 -9.66
CA PHE A 420 15.00 1.05 -10.14
C PHE A 420 16.04 1.44 -9.08
N ARG A 421 15.86 2.59 -8.43
CA ARG A 421 16.78 3.09 -7.40
C ARG A 421 16.98 2.10 -6.26
N HIS A 422 15.92 1.39 -5.87
CA HIS A 422 15.93 0.46 -4.74
C HIS A 422 16.06 -1.01 -5.15
N GLY A 423 16.28 -1.28 -6.45
CA GLY A 423 16.35 -2.66 -6.96
C GLY A 423 15.05 -3.45 -6.79
N ALA A 424 13.91 -2.77 -6.69
CA ALA A 424 12.60 -3.37 -6.53
C ALA A 424 11.99 -3.74 -7.89
N ALA A 425 11.29 -4.88 -7.96
CA ALA A 425 10.47 -5.24 -9.11
C ALA A 425 9.06 -4.67 -9.00
N LEU A 426 8.44 -4.48 -10.15
CA LEU A 426 7.05 -4.06 -10.28
C LEU A 426 6.15 -5.29 -10.39
N HIS A 427 5.17 -5.40 -9.49
CA HIS A 427 4.16 -6.44 -9.54
C HIS A 427 2.80 -5.91 -10.01
N LEU A 428 2.31 -6.48 -11.11
CA LEU A 428 1.04 -6.10 -11.74
C LEU A 428 -0.05 -7.15 -11.50
N SER A 429 -1.28 -6.67 -11.35
CA SER A 429 -2.47 -7.52 -11.44
C SER A 429 -3.13 -7.39 -12.81
N CYS A 430 -3.99 -8.34 -13.14
CA CYS A 430 -4.87 -8.28 -14.32
C CYS A 430 -4.13 -8.43 -15.66
N LEU A 431 -3.01 -9.18 -15.66
CA LEU A 431 -2.22 -9.50 -16.85
C LEU A 431 -3.01 -10.31 -17.89
N GLU A 432 -4.08 -11.00 -17.49
CA GLU A 432 -4.90 -11.81 -18.38
C GLU A 432 -5.91 -11.02 -19.20
N MET A 433 -6.26 -9.80 -18.75
CA MET A 433 -7.36 -9.02 -19.32
C MET A 433 -7.01 -8.51 -20.72
N THR A 434 -8.01 -8.52 -21.61
CA THR A 434 -7.92 -7.89 -22.94
C THR A 434 -8.89 -6.74 -23.05
N ASP A 435 -8.63 -5.81 -23.97
CA ASP A 435 -9.52 -4.67 -24.21
C ASP A 435 -10.91 -5.16 -24.67
N ARG A 436 -10.95 -6.33 -25.35
CA ARG A 436 -12.19 -7.00 -25.78
C ARG A 436 -13.04 -7.53 -24.63
N ASP A 437 -12.43 -7.81 -23.47
CA ASP A 437 -13.16 -8.26 -22.28
C ASP A 437 -13.88 -7.09 -21.57
N THR A 438 -13.64 -5.85 -22.01
CA THR A 438 -14.13 -4.63 -21.33
C THR A 438 -15.33 -3.99 -22.03
N PRO A 439 -16.28 -3.37 -21.29
CA PRO A 439 -17.43 -2.71 -21.90
C PRO A 439 -17.01 -1.49 -22.75
N PRO A 440 -17.48 -1.37 -24.02
CA PRO A 440 -17.03 -0.31 -24.94
C PRO A 440 -17.26 1.12 -24.44
N GLY A 441 -18.29 1.36 -23.61
CA GLY A 441 -18.64 2.69 -23.11
C GLY A 441 -17.76 3.21 -21.98
N TYR A 442 -16.82 2.40 -21.46
CA TYR A 442 -16.02 2.73 -20.28
C TYR A 442 -14.57 3.11 -20.62
N PHE A 443 -14.25 3.17 -21.92
CA PHE A 443 -12.96 3.63 -22.44
C PHE A 443 -11.79 2.93 -21.73
N CYS A 444 -11.96 1.64 -21.48
CA CYS A 444 -10.98 0.80 -20.82
C CYS A 444 -9.83 0.42 -21.76
N SER A 445 -8.62 0.27 -21.23
CA SER A 445 -7.53 -0.38 -21.96
C SER A 445 -6.54 -1.08 -21.01
N PRO A 446 -6.88 -2.28 -20.50
CA PRO A 446 -5.92 -3.10 -19.78
C PRO A 446 -4.69 -3.46 -20.62
N GLU A 447 -4.84 -3.64 -21.94
CA GLU A 447 -3.70 -3.93 -22.82
C GLU A 447 -2.80 -2.70 -23.02
N GLY A 448 -3.40 -1.51 -23.19
CA GLY A 448 -2.66 -0.25 -23.27
C GLY A 448 -1.87 0.04 -21.99
N LEU A 449 -2.50 -0.11 -20.83
CA LEU A 449 -1.86 0.02 -19.53
C LEU A 449 -0.68 -0.96 -19.38
N LEU A 450 -0.89 -2.24 -19.73
CA LEU A 450 0.17 -3.25 -19.67
C LEU A 450 1.34 -2.90 -20.60
N GLN A 451 1.07 -2.47 -21.83
CA GLN A 451 2.10 -2.05 -22.78
C GLN A 451 2.90 -0.85 -22.28
N GLN A 452 2.23 0.15 -21.69
CA GLN A 452 2.90 1.30 -21.08
C GLN A 452 3.84 0.84 -19.97
N LEU A 453 3.35 0.05 -19.02
CA LEU A 453 4.13 -0.44 -17.89
C LEU A 453 5.32 -1.31 -18.34
N GLN A 454 5.14 -2.17 -19.35
CA GLN A 454 6.24 -2.93 -19.94
C GLN A 454 7.29 -2.02 -20.60
N ALA A 455 6.88 -0.96 -21.30
CA ALA A 455 7.78 -0.01 -21.93
C ALA A 455 8.57 0.78 -20.89
N VAL A 456 7.91 1.27 -19.84
CA VAL A 456 8.56 1.96 -18.71
C VAL A 456 9.53 1.01 -18.00
N SER A 457 9.10 -0.22 -17.73
CA SER A 457 9.93 -1.22 -17.05
C SER A 457 11.20 -1.55 -17.83
N LYS A 458 11.09 -1.73 -19.16
CA LYS A 458 12.25 -1.91 -20.03
C LYS A 458 13.17 -0.69 -20.03
N ARG A 459 12.61 0.52 -20.14
CA ARG A 459 13.38 1.77 -20.15
C ARG A 459 14.18 1.98 -18.87
N ARG A 460 13.60 1.61 -17.72
CA ARG A 460 14.21 1.74 -16.39
C ARG A 460 14.93 0.48 -15.91
N THR A 461 14.97 -0.59 -16.72
CA THR A 461 15.60 -1.88 -16.38
C THR A 461 15.10 -2.45 -15.04
N ILE A 462 13.78 -2.40 -14.82
CA ILE A 462 13.14 -3.02 -13.66
C ILE A 462 12.49 -4.35 -14.05
N SER A 463 12.57 -5.32 -13.15
CA SER A 463 11.88 -6.60 -13.32
C SER A 463 10.37 -6.43 -13.19
N LEU A 464 9.61 -7.21 -13.96
CA LEU A 464 8.16 -7.23 -13.92
C LEU A 464 7.69 -8.63 -13.51
N THR A 465 6.89 -8.68 -12.45
CA THR A 465 6.18 -9.88 -11.99
C THR A 465 4.68 -9.60 -12.06
N GLY A 466 3.84 -10.63 -11.91
CA GLY A 466 2.42 -10.36 -11.81
C GLY A 466 1.55 -11.58 -11.56
N ARG A 467 0.27 -11.28 -11.39
CA ARG A 467 -0.79 -12.25 -11.09
C ARG A 467 -2.01 -12.02 -11.96
N ASN A 468 -2.79 -13.08 -12.13
CA ASN A 468 -4.15 -12.98 -12.65
C ASN A 468 -5.08 -12.27 -11.63
N CYS A 469 -6.11 -11.62 -12.13
CA CYS A 469 -7.06 -10.78 -11.39
C CYS A 469 -8.39 -11.51 -11.13
N SER A 470 -8.70 -12.51 -11.95
CA SER A 470 -9.87 -13.38 -11.84
C SER A 470 -9.50 -14.86 -11.74
N ASP A 471 -10.32 -15.64 -11.04
CA ASP A 471 -10.22 -17.11 -11.01
C ASP A 471 -10.63 -17.68 -12.38
N ARG A 472 -9.65 -17.79 -13.30
CA ARG A 472 -9.87 -18.33 -14.65
C ARG A 472 -8.99 -19.56 -14.89
N CYS A 473 -9.62 -20.65 -15.29
CA CYS A 473 -8.96 -21.93 -15.61
C CYS A 473 -8.92 -22.23 -17.12
N ASP A 474 -9.22 -21.26 -17.97
CA ASP A 474 -9.36 -21.46 -19.42
C ASP A 474 -8.00 -21.48 -20.15
N LYS A 475 -7.88 -22.37 -21.15
CA LYS A 475 -6.64 -22.60 -21.91
C LYS A 475 -6.03 -21.35 -22.57
N GLY A 476 -6.84 -20.32 -22.85
CA GLY A 476 -6.38 -19.08 -23.49
C GLY A 476 -5.55 -18.16 -22.57
N VAL A 477 -5.74 -18.26 -21.24
CA VAL A 477 -5.02 -17.44 -20.25
C VAL A 477 -3.66 -18.04 -19.94
N ALA A 478 -3.55 -19.38 -19.85
CA ALA A 478 -2.30 -20.09 -19.56
C ALA A 478 -1.24 -19.98 -20.68
N ALA A 479 -1.60 -19.48 -21.86
CA ALA A 479 -0.70 -19.29 -23.00
C ALA A 479 -0.04 -17.89 -23.04
N LYS A 480 -0.44 -16.98 -22.15
CA LYS A 480 0.17 -15.65 -21.94
C LYS A 480 1.04 -15.71 -20.68
#